data_AF-A0A0G0DF06-F1
#
_entry.id   AF-A0A0G0DF06-F1
#
_cell.length_a   1.000
_cell.length_b   1.000
_cell.length_c   1.000
_cell.angle_alpha   90.00
_cell.angle_beta   90.00
_cell.angle_gamma   90.00
#
_symmetry.space_group_name_H-M   'P 1'
#
loop_
_entity.id
_entity.type
_entity.pdbx_description
1 polymer ?
#
loop_
_entity_poly.entity_id
_entity_poly.type
_entity_poly.pdbx_seq_one_letter_code
_entity_poly.pdbx_strand_id
1 'polypeptide(L)'
;MKKNVLENDDQLKDVLKIDKTADSDSSDFKVSEQELRSQIESEDQALIDIENDKMRTPKTMRDVRCLIFQFMYAMEQFDYSVSFESVIDNFRRGFNLEIPDDFIAIKIARDTIAKREELDAKITPLLKNWKIDRLGCCTLLILRLAMWEFENNKDTSAAIIINEAIELAKSFGEKNSYKFINGILDEAIKSLNLPNTKTEKVNASGE
;
A
#
# COMPACT_ATOMS: atom_id res chain seq x y z
N MET A 1 -33.60 -9.98 -19.79
CA MET A 1 -34.78 -9.33 -20.40
C MET A 1 -34.56 -7.83 -20.35
N LYS A 2 -34.46 -7.18 -21.52
CA LYS A 2 -34.38 -5.72 -21.65
C LYS A 2 -35.68 -5.08 -21.15
N LYS A 3 -35.58 -3.99 -20.38
CA LYS A 3 -36.59 -2.92 -20.27
C LYS A 3 -35.87 -1.63 -19.89
N ASN A 4 -35.67 -0.77 -20.90
CA ASN A 4 -36.28 0.56 -21.06
C ASN A 4 -35.50 1.62 -20.29
N VAL A 5 -34.50 2.24 -20.92
CA VAL A 5 -34.66 3.40 -21.83
C VAL A 5 -35.51 4.46 -21.14
N LEU A 6 -34.80 5.52 -20.74
CA LEU A 6 -35.30 6.83 -20.38
C LEU A 6 -36.16 7.38 -21.54
N GLU A 7 -37.39 6.91 -21.64
CA GLU A 7 -38.45 7.59 -22.40
C GLU A 7 -39.17 8.51 -21.42
N ASN A 8 -38.73 9.77 -21.38
CA ASN A 8 -39.61 10.95 -21.37
C ASN A 8 -38.76 12.21 -21.14
N ASP A 9 -38.46 12.91 -22.24
CA ASP A 9 -37.85 14.25 -22.25
C ASP A 9 -38.64 15.27 -21.40
N ASP A 10 -39.93 14.98 -21.14
CA ASP A 10 -40.79 15.84 -20.31
C ASP A 10 -40.57 15.66 -18.80
N GLN A 11 -39.99 14.54 -18.34
CA GLN A 11 -39.64 14.39 -16.91
C GLN A 11 -38.31 15.05 -16.54
N LEU A 12 -37.43 15.28 -17.52
CA LEU A 12 -36.18 16.03 -17.31
C LEU A 12 -36.43 17.54 -17.12
N LYS A 13 -37.52 18.06 -17.71
CA LYS A 13 -37.90 19.48 -17.61
C LYS A 13 -38.49 19.86 -16.25
N ASP A 14 -39.04 18.90 -15.50
CA ASP A 14 -39.60 19.16 -14.18
C ASP A 14 -38.55 19.13 -13.06
N VAL A 15 -37.45 18.39 -13.22
CA VAL A 15 -36.32 18.42 -12.26
C VAL A 15 -35.51 19.72 -12.39
N LEU A 16 -35.48 20.33 -13.58
CA LEU A 16 -34.78 21.60 -13.85
C LEU A 16 -35.58 22.85 -13.47
N LYS A 17 -36.78 22.71 -12.88
CA LYS A 17 -37.51 23.84 -12.26
C LYS A 17 -36.96 24.17 -10.87
N ILE A 18 -35.65 24.38 -10.79
CA ILE A 18 -35.05 25.11 -9.65
C ILE A 18 -35.40 26.59 -9.86
N ASP A 19 -36.44 26.98 -9.15
CA ASP A 19 -36.69 28.30 -8.56
C ASP A 19 -36.04 29.52 -9.26
N LYS A 20 -36.81 30.21 -10.11
CA LYS A 20 -36.46 31.54 -10.64
C LYS A 20 -36.91 32.69 -9.71
N THR A 21 -37.00 32.44 -8.40
CA THR A 21 -37.32 33.48 -7.42
C THR A 21 -36.39 33.45 -6.21
N ALA A 22 -35.14 33.86 -6.40
CA ALA A 22 -34.26 34.29 -5.32
C ALA A 22 -33.33 35.42 -5.79
N ASP A 23 -33.11 36.35 -4.87
CA ASP A 23 -32.49 37.65 -5.05
C ASP A 23 -31.14 37.68 -5.79
N SER A 24 -30.93 38.80 -6.44
CA SER A 24 -29.66 39.26 -6.98
C SER A 24 -28.64 39.50 -5.86
N ASP A 25 -27.88 38.48 -5.50
CA ASP A 25 -26.46 38.60 -5.10
C ASP A 25 -25.85 37.20 -4.86
N SER A 26 -25.36 36.56 -5.93
CA SER A 26 -24.29 35.57 -5.83
C SER A 26 -23.52 35.51 -7.14
N SER A 27 -22.31 36.05 -7.15
CA SER A 27 -21.38 35.99 -8.28
C SER A 27 -20.64 34.65 -8.38
N ASP A 28 -20.92 33.70 -7.49
CA ASP A 28 -19.97 32.63 -7.17
C ASP A 28 -20.37 31.23 -7.65
N PHE A 29 -21.44 31.09 -8.42
CA PHE A 29 -21.83 29.75 -8.90
C PHE A 29 -22.36 29.78 -10.34
N LYS A 30 -21.46 30.06 -11.29
CA LYS A 30 -21.64 29.66 -12.69
C LYS A 30 -20.81 28.42 -12.95
N VAL A 31 -21.26 27.27 -12.47
CA VAL A 31 -20.77 25.99 -13.01
C VAL A 31 -21.40 25.85 -14.39
N SER A 32 -20.58 25.81 -15.43
CA SER A 32 -21.05 25.69 -16.80
C SER A 32 -21.69 24.32 -17.03
N GLU A 33 -22.68 24.26 -17.93
CA GLU A 33 -23.30 22.99 -18.31
C GLU A 33 -22.27 21.99 -18.85
N GLN A 34 -21.17 22.49 -19.43
CA GLN A 34 -20.02 21.68 -19.86
C GLN A 34 -19.20 21.11 -18.70
N GLU A 35 -19.00 21.87 -17.62
CA GLU A 35 -18.32 21.38 -16.41
C GLU A 35 -19.16 20.32 -15.71
N LEU A 36 -20.48 20.53 -15.57
CA LEU A 36 -21.40 19.53 -15.01
C LEU A 36 -21.42 18.26 -15.86
N ARG A 37 -21.50 18.38 -17.19
CA ARG A 37 -21.41 17.22 -18.10
C ARG A 37 -20.07 16.50 -17.99
N SER A 38 -18.96 17.23 -17.92
CA SER A 38 -17.63 16.64 -17.74
C SER A 38 -17.48 15.96 -16.37
N GLN A 39 -18.09 16.49 -15.31
CA GLN A 39 -18.09 15.88 -13.98
C GLN A 39 -18.92 14.60 -13.97
N ILE A 40 -20.14 14.64 -14.52
CA ILE A 40 -21.01 13.46 -14.66
C ILE A 40 -20.32 12.39 -15.52
N GLU A 41 -19.71 12.77 -16.64
CA GLU A 41 -18.93 11.83 -17.49
C GLU A 41 -17.73 11.24 -16.75
N SER A 42 -17.06 12.01 -15.88
CA SER A 42 -15.94 11.52 -15.07
C SER A 42 -16.38 10.59 -13.94
N GLU A 43 -17.53 10.85 -13.34
CA GLU A 43 -18.15 10.01 -12.30
C GLU A 43 -18.72 8.72 -12.90
N ASP A 44 -19.37 8.81 -14.06
CA ASP A 44 -19.85 7.66 -14.83
C ASP A 44 -18.69 6.80 -15.31
N GLN A 45 -17.57 7.38 -15.74
CA GLN A 45 -16.37 6.61 -16.09
C GLN A 45 -15.76 5.93 -14.86
N ALA A 46 -15.73 6.59 -13.70
CA ALA A 46 -15.28 5.96 -12.45
C ALA A 46 -16.21 4.81 -12.03
N LEU A 47 -17.53 4.96 -12.19
CA LEU A 47 -18.52 3.91 -11.97
C LEU A 47 -18.36 2.75 -12.97
N ILE A 48 -18.09 3.05 -14.23
CA ILE A 48 -17.80 2.06 -15.29
C ILE A 48 -16.47 1.34 -15.02
N ASP A 49 -15.46 2.01 -14.47
CA ASP A 49 -14.18 1.40 -14.08
C ASP A 49 -14.34 0.53 -12.81
N ILE A 50 -15.27 0.90 -11.92
CA ILE A 50 -15.70 0.08 -10.78
C ILE A 50 -16.53 -1.13 -11.25
N GLU A 51 -17.39 -0.98 -12.26
CA GLU A 51 -18.21 -2.07 -12.81
C GLU A 51 -17.43 -3.01 -13.75
N ASN A 52 -16.38 -2.51 -14.42
CA ASN A 52 -15.48 -3.29 -15.28
C ASN A 52 -14.37 -4.01 -14.49
N ASP A 53 -14.65 -4.35 -13.23
CA ASP A 53 -13.78 -5.01 -12.24
C ASP A 53 -13.15 -6.32 -12.76
N LYS A 54 -12.18 -6.17 -13.65
CA LYS A 54 -11.14 -7.17 -13.91
C LYS A 54 -10.36 -7.23 -12.61
N MET A 55 -10.35 -8.41 -11.99
CA MET A 55 -9.64 -8.65 -10.73
C MET A 55 -8.32 -7.89 -10.69
N ARG A 56 -8.09 -7.15 -9.60
CA ARG A 56 -6.93 -6.28 -9.48
C ARG A 56 -5.70 -7.12 -9.11
N THR A 57 -4.74 -7.22 -10.02
CA THR A 57 -3.43 -7.82 -9.77
C THR A 57 -2.42 -6.75 -9.32
N PRO A 58 -1.60 -6.99 -8.27
CA PRO A 58 -0.46 -6.13 -7.97
C PRO A 58 0.52 -6.13 -9.15
N LYS A 59 0.81 -4.95 -9.72
CA LYS A 59 1.59 -4.84 -10.97
C LYS A 59 3.05 -4.50 -10.74
N THR A 60 3.35 -3.81 -9.65
CA THR A 60 4.70 -3.34 -9.33
C THR A 60 5.24 -4.06 -8.09
N MET A 61 6.56 -4.11 -7.93
CA MET A 61 7.17 -4.64 -6.71
C MET A 61 6.80 -3.83 -5.46
N ARG A 62 6.42 -2.56 -5.62
CA ARG A 62 5.86 -1.76 -4.53
C ARG A 62 4.49 -2.28 -4.12
N ASP A 63 3.59 -2.53 -5.07
CA ASP A 63 2.28 -3.11 -4.79
C ASP A 63 2.41 -4.50 -4.13
N VAL A 64 3.36 -5.31 -4.61
CA VAL A 64 3.70 -6.62 -4.03
C VAL A 64 4.13 -6.47 -2.57
N ARG A 65 5.02 -5.51 -2.24
CA ARG A 65 5.42 -5.23 -0.85
C ARG A 65 4.26 -4.75 0.03
N CYS A 66 3.40 -3.90 -0.51
CA CYS A 66 2.18 -3.48 0.20
C CYS A 66 1.29 -4.68 0.53
N LEU A 67 1.09 -5.60 -0.42
CA LEU A 67 0.30 -6.81 -0.20
C LEU A 67 0.96 -7.76 0.82
N ILE A 68 2.29 -7.96 0.75
CA ILE A 68 3.04 -8.73 1.75
C ILE A 68 2.84 -8.14 3.14
N PHE A 69 2.98 -6.82 3.28
CA PHE A 69 2.77 -6.13 4.54
C PHE A 69 1.34 -6.34 5.07
N GLN A 70 0.32 -6.21 4.21
CA GLN A 70 -1.07 -6.40 4.60
C GLN A 70 -1.36 -7.84 5.06
N PHE A 71 -0.79 -8.83 4.39
CA PHE A 71 -0.84 -10.23 4.82
C PHE A 71 -0.23 -10.44 6.20
N MET A 72 0.99 -9.93 6.41
CA MET A 72 1.66 -10.01 7.71
C MET A 72 0.87 -9.29 8.80
N TYR A 73 0.32 -8.11 8.49
CA TYR A 73 -0.50 -7.34 9.42
C TYR A 73 -1.77 -8.09 9.81
N ALA A 74 -2.48 -8.65 8.84
CA ALA A 74 -3.67 -9.46 9.11
C ALA A 74 -3.35 -10.63 10.04
N MET A 75 -2.26 -11.37 9.76
CA MET A 75 -1.83 -12.48 10.62
C MET A 75 -1.50 -12.03 12.05
N GLU A 76 -0.84 -10.88 12.21
CA GLU A 76 -0.54 -10.30 13.53
C GLU A 76 -1.83 -9.87 14.26
N GLN A 77 -2.80 -9.25 13.57
CA GLN A 77 -4.08 -8.84 14.19
C GLN A 77 -4.93 -10.02 14.68
N PHE A 78 -4.77 -11.18 14.05
CA PHE A 78 -5.42 -12.42 14.50
C PHE A 78 -4.55 -13.22 15.48
N ASP A 79 -3.43 -12.67 15.96
CA ASP A 79 -2.47 -13.38 16.83
C ASP A 79 -2.06 -14.75 16.27
N TYR A 80 -2.00 -14.86 14.94
CA TYR A 80 -1.72 -16.11 14.22
C TYR A 80 -2.69 -17.27 14.55
N SER A 81 -3.88 -16.98 15.07
CA SER A 81 -4.91 -17.97 15.41
C SER A 81 -5.69 -18.50 14.20
N VAL A 82 -5.60 -17.82 13.06
CA VAL A 82 -6.21 -18.20 11.78
C VAL A 82 -5.15 -18.71 10.81
N SER A 83 -5.53 -19.58 9.87
CA SER A 83 -4.61 -20.02 8.83
C SER A 83 -4.30 -18.90 7.83
N PHE A 84 -3.09 -18.93 7.27
CA PHE A 84 -2.68 -17.94 6.28
C PHE A 84 -3.50 -18.05 4.99
N GLU A 85 -3.91 -19.27 4.63
CA GLU A 85 -4.79 -19.55 3.49
C GLU A 85 -6.15 -18.86 3.66
N SER A 86 -6.72 -18.86 4.88
CA SER A 86 -7.97 -18.14 5.16
C SER A 86 -7.82 -16.63 4.97
N VAL A 87 -6.66 -16.08 5.35
CA VAL A 87 -6.37 -14.65 5.12
C VAL A 87 -6.30 -14.36 3.63
N ILE A 88 -5.59 -15.18 2.85
CA ILE A 88 -5.48 -15.00 1.39
C ILE A 88 -6.86 -15.06 0.73
N ASP A 89 -7.69 -16.03 1.09
CA ASP A 89 -9.04 -16.17 0.52
C ASP A 89 -9.99 -15.03 0.93
N ASN A 90 -9.79 -14.45 2.12
CA ASN A 90 -10.49 -13.24 2.52
C ASN A 90 -10.03 -12.03 1.69
N PHE A 91 -8.74 -11.90 1.39
CA PHE A 91 -8.25 -10.82 0.53
C PHE A 91 -8.73 -10.94 -0.91
N ARG A 92 -8.67 -12.15 -1.50
CA ARG A 92 -9.20 -12.42 -2.85
C ARG A 92 -10.66 -11.97 -2.99
N ARG A 93 -11.51 -12.40 -2.05
CA ARG A 93 -12.95 -12.08 -2.07
C ARG A 93 -13.26 -10.65 -1.66
N GLY A 94 -12.59 -10.15 -0.61
CA GLY A 94 -12.90 -8.85 -0.01
C GLY A 94 -12.43 -7.65 -0.84
N PHE A 95 -11.40 -7.83 -1.66
CA PHE A 95 -10.81 -6.76 -2.47
C PHE A 95 -10.82 -7.06 -3.99
N ASN A 96 -11.54 -8.11 -4.41
CA ASN A 96 -11.55 -8.63 -5.77
C ASN A 96 -10.13 -8.74 -6.38
N LEU A 97 -9.20 -9.33 -5.62
CA LEU A 97 -7.80 -9.46 -6.01
C LEU A 97 -7.55 -10.80 -6.70
N GLU A 98 -6.87 -10.75 -7.85
CA GLU A 98 -6.35 -11.95 -8.50
C GLU A 98 -4.95 -12.22 -7.97
N ILE A 99 -4.88 -13.18 -7.04
CA ILE A 99 -3.64 -13.60 -6.41
C ILE A 99 -3.55 -15.10 -6.61
N PRO A 100 -2.80 -15.59 -7.62
CA PRO A 100 -2.53 -17.01 -7.79
C PRO A 100 -1.86 -17.63 -6.55
N ASP A 101 -2.02 -18.94 -6.32
CA ASP A 101 -1.43 -19.61 -5.14
C ASP A 101 0.11 -19.55 -5.11
N ASP A 102 0.74 -19.47 -6.28
CA ASP A 102 2.19 -19.35 -6.47
C ASP A 102 2.67 -17.90 -6.53
N PHE A 103 1.79 -16.92 -6.28
CA PHE A 103 2.13 -15.51 -6.35
C PHE A 103 3.24 -15.14 -5.35
N ILE A 104 4.22 -14.36 -5.82
CA ILE A 104 5.44 -14.07 -5.05
C ILE A 104 5.15 -13.44 -3.68
N ALA A 105 4.11 -12.60 -3.56
CA ALA A 105 3.73 -12.00 -2.28
C ALA A 105 3.36 -13.06 -1.23
N ILE A 106 2.66 -14.13 -1.64
CA ILE A 106 2.28 -15.22 -0.74
C ILE A 106 3.54 -15.91 -0.20
N LYS A 107 4.49 -16.22 -1.08
CA LYS A 107 5.75 -16.88 -0.70
C LYS A 107 6.54 -16.02 0.29
N ILE A 108 6.76 -14.74 -0.04
CA ILE A 108 7.55 -13.84 0.81
C ILE A 108 6.86 -13.63 2.16
N ALA A 109 5.55 -13.40 2.18
CA ALA A 109 4.80 -13.23 3.42
C ALA A 109 4.89 -14.49 4.30
N ARG A 110 4.67 -15.68 3.72
CA ARG A 110 4.77 -16.97 4.43
C ARG A 110 6.17 -17.16 5.03
N ASP A 111 7.21 -16.94 4.24
CA ASP A 111 8.60 -17.12 4.69
C ASP A 111 8.97 -16.10 5.78
N THR A 112 8.50 -14.86 5.66
CA THR A 112 8.74 -13.81 6.67
C THR A 112 8.03 -14.14 7.98
N ILE A 113 6.76 -14.58 7.91
CA ILE A 113 5.97 -14.99 9.08
C ILE A 113 6.63 -16.18 9.80
N ALA A 114 7.07 -17.19 9.04
CA ALA A 114 7.71 -18.37 9.59
C ALA A 114 9.03 -18.05 10.31
N LYS A 115 9.74 -17.01 9.86
CA LYS A 115 11.02 -16.55 10.45
C LYS A 115 10.87 -15.42 11.45
N ARG A 116 9.66 -15.03 11.88
CA ARG A 116 9.43 -13.83 12.70
C ARG A 116 10.32 -13.77 13.96
N GLU A 117 10.50 -14.89 14.66
CA GLU A 117 11.29 -14.95 15.90
C GLU A 117 12.80 -14.83 15.61
N GLU A 118 13.27 -15.40 14.51
CA GLU A 118 14.64 -15.26 14.04
C GLU A 118 14.92 -13.81 13.61
N LEU A 119 13.99 -13.19 12.88
CA LEU A 119 14.09 -11.80 12.44
C LEU A 119 14.08 -10.86 13.66
N ASP A 120 13.22 -11.10 14.63
CA ASP A 120 13.15 -10.35 15.88
C ASP A 120 14.45 -10.43 16.68
N ALA A 121 15.07 -11.62 16.75
CA ALA A 121 16.36 -11.81 17.40
C ALA A 121 17.47 -11.01 16.71
N LYS A 122 17.40 -10.82 15.38
CA LYS A 122 18.34 -9.99 14.61
C LYS A 122 18.05 -8.49 14.71
N ILE A 123 16.78 -8.10 14.81
CA ILE A 123 16.36 -6.71 14.98
C ILE A 123 16.72 -6.19 16.37
N THR A 124 16.49 -6.99 17.42
CA THR A 124 16.69 -6.62 18.82
C THR A 124 18.03 -5.93 19.12
N PRO A 125 19.21 -6.43 18.71
CA PRO A 125 20.49 -5.75 18.97
C PRO A 125 20.62 -4.39 18.27
N LEU A 126 19.87 -4.13 17.19
CA LEU A 126 19.88 -2.86 16.45
C LEU A 126 19.08 -1.77 17.17
N LEU A 127 18.16 -2.15 18.06
CA LEU A 127 17.26 -1.23 18.76
C LEU A 127 17.94 -0.40 19.85
N LYS A 128 19.23 -0.65 20.13
CA LYS A 128 20.04 0.04 21.16
C LYS A 128 19.35 0.04 22.53
N ASN A 129 18.62 1.11 22.84
CA ASN A 129 17.92 1.32 24.12
C ASN A 129 16.40 1.05 24.05
N TRP A 130 15.88 0.68 22.88
CA TRP A 130 14.47 0.35 22.69
C TRP A 130 14.25 -1.14 22.84
N LYS A 131 13.19 -1.51 23.55
CA LYS A 131 12.73 -2.89 23.57
C LYS A 131 11.83 -3.14 22.36
N ILE A 132 11.95 -4.33 21.78
CA ILE A 132 11.20 -4.72 20.58
C ILE A 132 9.68 -4.73 20.81
N ASP A 133 9.25 -5.09 22.02
CA ASP A 133 7.84 -5.10 22.48
C ASP A 133 7.21 -3.69 22.56
N ARG A 134 8.02 -2.63 22.51
CA ARG A 134 7.55 -1.24 22.49
C ARG A 134 7.41 -0.66 21.08
N LEU A 135 7.80 -1.41 20.05
CA LEU A 135 7.63 -0.97 18.67
C LEU A 135 6.15 -1.12 18.28
N GLY A 136 5.62 -0.13 17.57
CA GLY A 136 4.31 -0.26 16.95
C GLY A 136 4.30 -1.43 15.96
N CYS A 137 3.17 -2.14 15.88
CA CYS A 137 3.00 -3.33 15.04
C CYS A 137 3.49 -3.09 13.60
N CYS A 138 3.03 -2.02 12.95
CA CYS A 138 3.45 -1.68 11.59
C CYS A 138 4.98 -1.50 11.47
N THR A 139 5.61 -0.81 12.43
CA THR A 139 7.06 -0.60 12.43
C THR A 139 7.82 -1.92 12.53
N LEU A 140 7.40 -2.82 13.43
CA LEU A 140 8.04 -4.11 13.59
C LEU A 140 7.88 -4.98 12.33
N LEU A 141 6.68 -5.03 11.74
CA LEU A 141 6.43 -5.79 10.52
C LEU A 141 7.24 -5.29 9.33
N ILE A 142 7.40 -3.97 9.18
CA ILE A 142 8.25 -3.38 8.13
C ILE A 142 9.71 -3.76 8.33
N LEU A 143 10.21 -3.70 9.57
CA LEU A 143 11.58 -4.12 9.89
C LEU A 143 11.79 -5.61 9.58
N ARG A 144 10.84 -6.48 9.96
CA ARG A 144 10.88 -7.92 9.65
C ARG A 144 10.97 -8.16 8.15
N LEU A 145 10.12 -7.50 7.36
CA LEU A 145 10.15 -7.63 5.89
C LEU A 145 11.48 -7.18 5.30
N ALA A 146 11.99 -6.01 5.71
CA ALA A 146 13.26 -5.49 5.20
C ALA A 146 14.45 -6.40 5.56
N MET A 147 14.48 -6.92 6.80
CA MET A 147 15.51 -7.87 7.24
C MET A 147 15.42 -9.19 6.46
N TRP A 148 14.21 -9.68 6.19
CA TRP A 148 14.03 -10.86 5.34
C TRP A 148 14.56 -10.61 3.92
N GLU A 149 14.29 -9.44 3.33
CA GLU A 149 14.78 -9.11 1.99
C GLU A 149 16.31 -9.01 1.95
N PHE A 150 16.95 -8.40 2.96
CA PHE A 150 18.41 -8.35 3.04
C PHE A 150 19.08 -9.73 3.00
N GLU A 151 18.42 -10.76 3.56
CA GLU A 151 18.98 -12.11 3.65
C GLU A 151 18.65 -12.98 2.44
N ASN A 152 17.49 -12.77 1.82
CA ASN A 152 16.92 -13.70 0.84
C ASN A 152 16.82 -13.10 -0.57
N ASN A 153 16.83 -11.77 -0.72
CA ASN A 153 16.64 -11.08 -2.00
C ASN A 153 17.96 -10.43 -2.49
N LYS A 154 18.91 -11.27 -2.93
CA LYS A 154 20.25 -10.83 -3.35
C LYS A 154 20.27 -9.98 -4.63
N ASP A 155 19.18 -10.00 -5.41
CA ASP A 155 19.08 -9.26 -6.67
C ASP A 155 18.68 -7.79 -6.45
N THR A 156 18.19 -7.45 -5.24
CA THR A 156 17.77 -6.09 -4.89
C THR A 156 18.82 -5.42 -4.01
N SER A 157 19.27 -4.23 -4.39
CA SER A 157 20.26 -3.50 -3.58
C SER A 157 19.69 -3.09 -2.22
N ALA A 158 20.54 -3.07 -1.19
CA ALA A 158 20.12 -2.74 0.16
C ALA A 158 19.51 -1.32 0.25
N ALA A 159 19.99 -0.37 -0.55
CA ALA A 159 19.43 0.97 -0.62
C ALA A 159 17.99 1.00 -1.17
N ILE A 160 17.66 0.14 -2.14
CA ILE A 160 16.29 0.02 -2.66
C ILE A 160 15.38 -0.56 -1.56
N ILE A 161 15.83 -1.61 -0.87
CA ILE A 161 15.06 -2.22 0.23
C ILE A 161 14.77 -1.19 1.33
N ILE A 162 15.77 -0.39 1.73
CA ILE A 162 15.58 0.69 2.71
C ILE A 162 14.56 1.71 2.21
N ASN A 163 14.67 2.15 0.95
CA ASN A 163 13.75 3.13 0.39
C ASN A 163 12.30 2.60 0.41
N GLU A 164 12.07 1.36 -0.01
CA GLU A 164 10.73 0.77 -0.01
C GLU A 164 10.19 0.55 1.42
N ALA A 165 11.05 0.20 2.38
CA ALA A 165 10.67 0.13 3.80
C ALA A 165 10.25 1.51 4.36
N ILE A 166 10.94 2.58 3.97
CA ILE A 166 10.59 3.96 4.31
C ILE A 166 9.24 4.35 3.71
N GLU A 167 8.99 3.99 2.45
CA GLU A 167 7.71 4.28 1.81
C GLU A 167 6.56 3.52 2.49
N LEU A 168 6.74 2.23 2.82
CA LEU A 168 5.77 1.48 3.64
C LEU A 168 5.52 2.16 4.99
N ALA A 169 6.57 2.67 5.64
CA ALA A 169 6.45 3.35 6.93
C ALA A 169 5.67 4.68 6.83
N LYS A 170 5.80 5.40 5.70
CA LYS A 170 5.00 6.60 5.44
C LYS A 170 3.54 6.25 5.17
N SER A 171 3.26 5.12 4.54
CA SER A 171 1.89 4.68 4.22
C SER A 171 1.15 4.04 5.39
N PHE A 172 1.83 3.24 6.21
CA PHE A 172 1.20 2.38 7.23
C PHE A 172 1.71 2.63 8.65
N GLY A 173 2.87 3.26 8.81
CA GLY A 173 3.50 3.47 10.10
C GLY A 173 2.99 4.70 10.83
N GLU A 174 3.37 4.80 12.10
CA GLU A 174 3.11 5.99 12.92
C GLU A 174 3.88 7.21 12.40
N LYS A 175 3.44 8.40 12.82
CA LYS A 175 4.09 9.66 12.47
C LYS A 175 5.57 9.62 12.84
N ASN A 176 6.45 9.89 11.88
CA ASN A 176 7.92 9.85 11.99
C ASN A 176 8.57 8.46 12.13
N SER A 177 7.82 7.37 12.10
CA SER A 177 8.38 6.00 12.16
C SER A 177 9.39 5.72 11.04
N TYR A 178 9.21 6.32 9.87
CA TYR A 178 10.12 6.20 8.73
C TYR A 178 11.58 6.64 9.03
N LYS A 179 11.79 7.65 9.89
CA LYS A 179 13.15 8.10 10.28
C LYS A 179 13.82 7.06 11.17
N PHE A 180 13.04 6.50 12.09
CA PHE A 180 13.49 5.44 12.99
C PHE A 180 13.86 4.19 12.19
N ILE A 181 12.98 3.73 11.30
CA ILE A 181 13.24 2.58 10.42
C ILE A 181 14.49 2.79 9.57
N ASN A 182 14.66 3.96 8.94
CA ASN A 182 15.87 4.24 8.18
C ASN A 182 17.14 4.09 9.05
N GLY A 183 17.12 4.63 10.27
CA GLY A 183 18.26 4.53 11.19
C GLY A 183 18.59 3.08 11.61
N ILE A 184 17.56 2.26 11.85
CA ILE A 184 17.74 0.84 12.18
C ILE A 184 18.30 0.05 10.98
N LEU A 185 17.76 0.28 9.78
CA LEU A 185 18.19 -0.46 8.59
C LEU A 185 19.58 -0.04 8.08
N ASP A 186 19.93 1.25 8.21
CA ASP A 186 21.31 1.71 7.94
C ASP A 186 22.32 1.03 8.89
N GLU A 187 21.94 0.73 10.14
CA GLU A 187 22.77 -0.03 11.08
C GLU A 187 22.79 -1.53 10.75
N ALA A 188 21.66 -2.10 10.31
CA ALA A 188 21.55 -3.48 9.88
C ALA A 188 22.53 -3.81 8.74
N ILE A 189 22.64 -2.93 7.73
CA ILE A 189 23.58 -3.08 6.61
C ILE A 189 25.01 -3.26 7.10
N LYS A 190 25.45 -2.46 8.08
CA LYS A 190 26.80 -2.56 8.66
C LYS A 190 26.97 -3.88 9.38
N SER A 191 25.98 -4.29 10.19
CA SER A 191 26.02 -5.55 10.91
C SER A 191 26.05 -6.78 9.98
N LEU A 192 25.41 -6.70 8.83
CA LEU A 192 25.34 -7.77 7.83
C LEU A 192 26.46 -7.70 6.78
N ASN A 193 27.35 -6.69 6.85
CA ASN A 193 28.39 -6.42 5.87
C ASN A 193 27.87 -6.33 4.42
N LEU A 194 26.70 -5.72 4.24
CA LEU A 194 26.10 -5.55 2.91
C LEU A 194 26.72 -4.34 2.19
N PRO A 195 26.89 -4.39 0.85
CA PRO A 195 27.44 -3.28 0.08
C PRO A 195 26.54 -2.05 0.20
N ASN A 196 27.08 -0.97 0.79
CA ASN A 196 26.37 0.28 0.95
C ASN A 196 26.61 1.19 -0.26
N THR A 197 25.60 1.32 -1.12
CA THR A 197 25.67 2.13 -2.34
C THR A 197 25.76 3.64 -2.07
N LYS A 198 25.57 4.13 -0.82
CA LYS A 198 25.81 5.54 -0.47
C LYS A 198 27.31 5.89 -0.42
N THR A 199 28.18 4.91 -0.15
CA THR A 199 29.63 5.12 0.08
C THR A 199 30.51 4.99 -1.15
N GLU A 200 30.02 4.40 -2.25
CA GLU A 200 30.85 4.16 -3.44
C GLU A 200 30.94 5.37 -4.39
N LYS A 201 30.05 6.35 -4.29
CA LYS A 201 30.06 7.53 -5.19
C LYS A 201 31.04 8.65 -4.79
N VAL A 202 31.71 8.56 -3.64
CA VAL A 202 32.67 9.60 -3.21
C VAL A 202 34.11 9.27 -3.62
N ASN A 203 34.44 7.99 -3.82
CA ASN A 203 35.82 7.57 -4.13
C ASN A 203 36.12 7.42 -5.64
N ALA A 204 35.16 7.72 -6.53
CA ALA A 204 35.30 7.55 -7.99
C ALA A 204 35.32 8.88 -8.77
N SER A 205 35.53 10.02 -8.10
CA SER A 205 35.59 11.35 -8.75
C SER A 205 36.76 12.21 -8.24
N GLY A 206 37.79 11.57 -7.68
CA GLY A 206 38.96 12.24 -7.15
C GLY A 206 40.22 11.39 -7.32
N GLU A 207 40.60 11.12 -8.57
CA GLU A 207 41.98 10.87 -9.01
C GLU A 207 42.22 11.60 -10.33
#